data_AF-A0A7V3D582-F1
#
_entry.id   AF-A0A7V3D582-F1
#
_cell.length_a   1.000
_cell.length_b   1.000
_cell.length_c   1.000
_cell.angle_alpha   90.00
_cell.angle_beta   90.00
_cell.angle_gamma   90.00
#
_symmetry.space_group_name_H-M   'P 1'
#
loop_
_entity.id
_entity.type
_entity.pdbx_description
1 polymer ?
#
loop_
_entity_poly.entity_id
_entity_poly.type
_entity_poly.pdbx_seq_one_letter_code
_entity_poly.pdbx_strand_id
1 'polypeptide(L)'
;MSEYQYYEFQAIDQPLDDQALADLRSLSSRADITPTRFVNVYNYGSFRGDPKLLMEHYFDAFLYVANWGTHRLMLRLPRRLVDVATVKLYCVGDNLSVREKGEHVLLEFLSQE
;
A
#
# COMPACT_ATOMS: atom_id res chain seq x y z
N MET A 1 -2.10 -25.74 3.78
CA MET A 1 -1.16 -24.85 3.08
C MET A 1 -0.35 -24.10 4.13
N SER A 2 0.96 -23.94 3.93
CA SER A 2 1.77 -23.04 4.77
C SER A 2 1.34 -21.60 4.52
N GLU A 3 1.37 -20.76 5.55
CA GLU A 3 1.04 -19.34 5.45
C GLU A 3 1.96 -18.65 4.43
N TYR A 4 1.41 -17.82 3.55
CA TYR A 4 2.18 -16.97 2.65
C TYR A 4 1.51 -15.62 2.51
N GLN A 5 2.29 -14.56 2.76
CA GLN A 5 1.89 -13.18 2.59
C GLN A 5 2.99 -12.42 1.85
N TYR A 6 2.60 -11.75 0.77
CA TYR A 6 3.45 -10.85 -0.01
C TYR A 6 3.03 -9.41 0.23
N TYR A 7 3.97 -8.54 0.58
CA TYR A 7 3.77 -7.10 0.69
C TYR A 7 4.76 -6.40 -0.24
N GLU A 8 4.25 -5.48 -1.05
CA GLU A 8 5.06 -4.64 -1.93
C GLU A 8 4.54 -3.22 -1.94
N PHE A 9 5.46 -2.27 -1.75
CA PHE A 9 5.22 -0.85 -1.91
C PHE A 9 6.14 -0.30 -2.99
N GLN A 10 5.64 0.66 -3.76
CA GLN A 10 6.36 1.30 -4.86
C GLN A 10 6.28 2.82 -4.73
N ALA A 11 7.42 3.48 -4.85
CA ALA A 11 7.55 4.93 -4.97
C ALA A 11 7.88 5.25 -6.44
N ILE A 12 6.94 5.91 -7.11
CA ILE A 12 6.89 6.12 -8.56
C ILE A 12 7.16 7.58 -8.88
N ASP A 13 6.45 8.49 -8.21
CA ASP A 13 6.52 9.93 -8.51
C ASP A 13 7.82 10.55 -7.99
N GLN A 14 8.31 10.06 -6.86
CA GLN A 14 9.55 10.51 -6.24
C GLN A 14 10.28 9.35 -5.55
N PRO A 15 11.59 9.15 -5.80
CA PRO A 15 12.38 8.20 -5.02
C PRO A 15 12.45 8.58 -3.54
N LEU A 16 12.49 7.58 -2.68
CA LEU A 16 12.70 7.71 -1.24
C LEU A 16 14.08 8.30 -0.96
N ASP A 17 14.12 9.28 -0.05
CA ASP A 17 15.36 9.84 0.46
C ASP A 17 16.00 8.96 1.55
N ASP A 18 17.21 9.31 1.97
CA ASP A 18 17.98 8.54 2.96
C ASP A 18 17.26 8.43 4.31
N GLN A 19 16.46 9.44 4.69
CA GLN A 19 15.70 9.42 5.93
C GLN A 19 14.54 8.43 5.83
N ALA A 20 13.77 8.47 4.73
CA ALA A 20 12.69 7.52 4.47
C ALA A 20 13.22 6.07 4.41
N LEU A 21 14.37 5.85 3.77
CA LEU A 21 15.02 4.54 3.75
C LEU A 21 15.40 4.06 5.15
N ALA A 22 15.97 4.92 5.99
CA ALA A 22 16.30 4.59 7.37
C ALA A 22 15.05 4.25 8.20
N ASP A 23 13.99 5.04 8.07
CA ASP A 23 12.72 4.84 8.76
C ASP A 23 12.10 3.48 8.38
N LEU A 24 12.07 3.15 7.08
CA LEU A 24 11.55 1.86 6.59
C LEU A 24 12.40 0.67 7.05
N ARG A 25 13.73 0.84 7.11
CA ARG A 25 14.64 -0.20 7.65
C ARG A 25 14.38 -0.48 9.13
N SER A 26 13.93 0.52 9.90
CA SER A 26 13.54 0.31 11.30
C SER A 26 12.26 -0.55 11.45
N LEU A 27 11.37 -0.51 10.46
CA LEU A 27 10.10 -1.26 10.46
C LEU A 27 10.29 -2.72 10.04
N SER A 28 11.22 -3.00 9.12
CA SER A 28 11.54 -4.36 8.71
C SER A 28 13.01 -4.53 8.37
N SER A 29 13.70 -5.34 9.18
CA SER A 29 15.07 -5.77 8.90
C SER A 29 15.19 -6.76 7.75
N ARG A 30 14.10 -7.46 7.41
CA ARG A 30 14.08 -8.53 6.39
C ARG A 30 13.58 -8.07 5.03
N ALA A 31 13.02 -6.87 4.94
CA ALA A 31 12.50 -6.36 3.68
C ALA A 31 13.63 -6.07 2.69
N ASP A 32 13.36 -6.30 1.41
CA ASP A 32 14.17 -5.72 0.34
C ASP A 32 13.70 -4.27 0.13
N ILE A 33 14.62 -3.32 0.27
CA ILE A 33 14.30 -1.88 0.25
C ILE A 33 15.29 -1.18 -0.66
N THR A 34 14.76 -0.50 -1.67
CA THR A 34 15.47 0.37 -2.60
C THR A 34 14.83 1.76 -2.59
N PRO A 35 15.42 2.79 -3.23
CA PRO A 35 14.80 4.11 -3.33
C PRO A 35 13.41 4.12 -3.98
N THR A 36 12.98 3.05 -4.65
CA THR A 36 11.67 3.01 -5.32
C THR A 36 10.78 1.87 -4.83
N ARG A 37 11.26 1.04 -3.90
CA ARG A 37 10.57 -0.22 -3.57
C ARG A 37 10.79 -0.64 -2.11
N PHE A 38 9.75 -1.18 -1.50
CA PHE A 38 9.83 -1.96 -0.26
C PHE A 38 9.08 -3.28 -0.47
N VAL A 39 9.74 -4.42 -0.33
CA VAL A 39 9.13 -5.74 -0.44
C VAL A 39 9.41 -6.58 0.78
N ASN A 40 8.38 -7.29 1.25
CA ASN A 40 8.52 -8.20 2.36
C ASN A 40 7.63 -9.42 2.17
N VAL A 41 8.15 -10.60 2.54
CA VAL A 41 7.44 -11.87 2.45
C VAL A 41 7.40 -12.51 3.83
N TYR A 42 6.19 -12.87 4.27
CA TYR A 42 5.98 -13.57 5.53
C TYR A 42 5.44 -14.97 5.28
N ASN A 43 5.99 -15.94 6.01
CA ASN A 43 5.49 -17.31 6.08
C ASN A 43 4.98 -17.67 7.49
N TYR A 44 4.97 -16.69 8.40
CA TYR A 44 4.48 -16.78 9.77
C TYR A 44 4.33 -15.37 10.34
N GLY A 45 3.16 -15.07 10.91
CA GLY A 45 2.84 -13.73 11.42
C GLY A 45 2.76 -12.70 10.29
N SER A 46 2.58 -11.41 10.64
CA SER A 46 2.30 -10.37 9.64
C SER A 46 3.21 -9.16 9.77
N PHE A 47 3.21 -8.33 8.71
CA PHE A 47 3.82 -7.01 8.74
C PHE A 47 3.22 -6.18 9.89
N ARG A 48 4.08 -5.51 10.66
CA ARG A 48 3.66 -4.75 11.86
C ARG A 48 3.40 -3.27 11.59
N GLY A 49 3.83 -2.74 10.45
CA GLY A 49 3.52 -1.37 10.05
C GLY A 49 2.10 -1.25 9.51
N ASP A 50 1.58 -0.02 9.45
CA ASP A 50 0.30 0.28 8.80
C ASP A 50 0.53 0.66 7.33
N PRO A 51 0.08 -0.17 6.37
CA PRO A 51 0.23 0.15 4.95
C PRO A 51 -0.41 1.49 4.55
N LYS A 52 -1.50 1.93 5.20
CA LYS A 52 -2.13 3.22 4.88
C LYS A 52 -1.22 4.39 5.24
N LEU A 53 -0.58 4.34 6.41
CA LEU A 53 0.38 5.37 6.82
C LEU A 53 1.59 5.39 5.88
N LEU A 54 2.11 4.22 5.49
CA LEU A 54 3.23 4.16 4.55
C LEU A 54 2.86 4.71 3.16
N MET A 55 1.65 4.44 2.68
CA MET A 55 1.12 5.06 1.46
C MET A 55 0.99 6.58 1.62
N GLU A 56 0.50 7.08 2.75
CA GLU A 56 0.36 8.53 2.96
C GLU A 56 1.72 9.26 2.99
N HIS A 57 2.79 8.61 3.48
CA HIS A 57 4.09 9.25 3.70
C HIS A 57 5.13 9.00 2.62
N TYR A 58 5.15 7.81 2.02
CA TYR A 58 6.32 7.34 1.26
C TYR A 58 6.00 6.78 -0.13
N PHE A 59 4.81 6.21 -0.33
CA PHE A 59 4.56 5.35 -1.48
C PHE A 59 3.36 5.78 -2.32
N ASP A 60 3.37 5.35 -3.59
CA ASP A 60 2.34 5.65 -4.58
C ASP A 60 1.46 4.44 -4.89
N ALA A 61 2.03 3.23 -4.76
CA ALA A 61 1.29 1.99 -4.94
C ALA A 61 1.65 0.95 -3.86
N PHE A 62 0.66 0.14 -3.49
CA PHE A 62 0.84 -0.97 -2.57
C PHE A 62 0.07 -2.20 -3.05
N LEU A 63 0.71 -3.36 -2.98
CA LEU A 63 0.11 -4.66 -3.24
C LEU A 63 0.33 -5.58 -2.05
N TYR A 64 -0.76 -6.20 -1.60
CA TYR A 64 -0.75 -7.31 -0.66
C TYR A 64 -1.48 -8.52 -1.25
N VAL A 65 -0.82 -9.66 -1.17
CA VAL A 65 -1.36 -10.94 -1.62
C VAL A 65 -1.13 -12.00 -0.55
N ALA A 66 -2.21 -12.63 -0.11
CA ALA A 66 -2.15 -13.75 0.81
C ALA A 66 -2.75 -15.01 0.19
N ASN A 67 -2.13 -16.16 0.45
CA ASN A 67 -2.56 -17.42 -0.14
C ASN A 67 -3.87 -18.00 0.43
N TRP A 68 -4.52 -17.28 1.34
CA TRP A 68 -5.89 -17.55 1.81
C TRP A 68 -6.93 -16.63 1.16
N GLY A 69 -6.61 -16.03 0.00
CA GLY A 69 -7.56 -15.31 -0.85
C GLY A 69 -7.71 -13.82 -0.55
N THR A 70 -7.06 -13.29 0.50
CA THR A 70 -7.06 -11.84 0.73
C THR A 70 -6.07 -11.14 -0.20
N HIS A 71 -6.56 -10.27 -1.06
CA HIS A 71 -5.78 -9.38 -1.90
C HIS A 71 -6.16 -7.93 -1.62
N ARG A 72 -5.15 -7.06 -1.53
CA ARG A 72 -5.35 -5.63 -1.30
C ARG A 72 -4.44 -4.83 -2.21
N LEU A 73 -5.02 -3.88 -2.93
CA LEU A 73 -4.31 -2.96 -3.80
C LEU A 73 -4.61 -1.54 -3.32
N MET A 74 -3.58 -0.70 -3.19
CA MET A 74 -3.79 0.73 -3.00
C MET A 74 -3.06 1.54 -4.05
N LEU A 75 -3.67 2.67 -4.41
CA LEU A 75 -3.09 3.67 -5.28
C LEU A 75 -3.28 5.05 -4.64
N ARG A 76 -2.18 5.76 -4.45
CA ARG A 76 -2.19 7.18 -4.07
C ARG A 76 -2.04 8.00 -5.35
N LEU A 77 -3.06 8.80 -5.64
CA LEU A 77 -3.15 9.55 -6.89
C LEU A 77 -3.25 11.04 -6.58
N PRO A 78 -2.65 11.93 -7.41
CA PRO A 78 -2.91 13.36 -7.34
C PRO A 78 -4.41 13.63 -7.46
N ARG A 79 -4.96 14.45 -6.56
CA ARG A 79 -6.41 14.74 -6.48
C ARG A 79 -6.98 15.29 -7.79
N ARG A 80 -6.19 16.08 -8.52
CA ARG A 80 -6.55 16.61 -9.84
C ARG A 80 -6.83 15.56 -10.92
N LEU A 81 -6.39 14.31 -10.71
CA LEU A 81 -6.57 13.20 -11.66
C LEU A 81 -7.78 12.32 -11.33
N VAL A 82 -8.42 12.53 -10.17
CA VAL A 82 -9.49 11.65 -9.67
C VAL A 82 -10.72 12.49 -9.32
N ASP A 83 -11.82 12.25 -10.02
CA ASP A 83 -13.12 12.74 -9.56
C ASP A 83 -13.65 11.83 -8.45
N VAL A 84 -13.46 12.27 -7.21
CA VAL A 84 -13.88 11.54 -6.01
C VAL A 84 -15.40 11.31 -5.99
N ALA A 85 -16.19 12.22 -6.57
CA ALA A 85 -17.65 12.03 -6.63
C ALA A 85 -18.01 10.82 -7.48
N THR A 86 -17.37 10.68 -8.64
CA THR A 86 -17.49 9.50 -9.51
C THR A 86 -17.00 8.23 -8.81
N VAL A 87 -15.83 8.25 -8.14
CA VAL A 87 -15.31 7.07 -7.41
C VAL A 87 -16.28 6.59 -6.34
N LYS A 88 -16.88 7.51 -5.59
CA LYS A 88 -17.85 7.17 -4.52
C LYS A 88 -19.06 6.38 -5.03
N LEU A 89 -19.44 6.53 -6.30
CA LEU A 89 -20.52 5.73 -6.91
C LEU A 89 -20.14 4.24 -7.03
N TYR A 90 -18.85 3.92 -7.07
CA TYR A 90 -18.32 2.55 -7.16
C TYR A 90 -17.88 1.99 -5.81
N CYS A 91 -17.91 2.79 -4.73
CA CYS A 91 -17.67 2.33 -3.36
C CYS A 91 -18.86 1.51 -2.84
N VAL A 92 -19.06 0.33 -3.42
CA VAL A 92 -20.12 -0.61 -3.05
C VAL A 92 -19.53 -1.66 -2.11
N GLY A 93 -20.09 -1.77 -0.90
CA GLY A 93 -19.56 -2.66 0.13
C GLY A 93 -18.15 -2.26 0.57
N ASP A 94 -17.35 -3.25 0.94
CA ASP A 94 -15.98 -3.05 1.47
C ASP A 94 -14.88 -3.27 0.41
N ASN A 95 -15.26 -3.51 -0.85
CA ASN A 95 -14.33 -3.86 -1.93
C ASN A 95 -13.55 -2.67 -2.48
N LEU A 96 -14.07 -1.45 -2.34
CA LEU A 96 -13.41 -0.22 -2.76
C LEU A 96 -13.69 0.89 -1.75
N SER A 97 -12.64 1.46 -1.18
CA SER A 97 -12.72 2.67 -0.38
C SER A 97 -11.88 3.80 -0.98
N VAL A 98 -12.31 5.03 -0.71
CA VAL A 98 -11.63 6.25 -1.14
C VAL A 98 -11.41 7.16 0.06
N ARG A 99 -10.20 7.71 0.18
CA ARG A 99 -9.84 8.69 1.20
C ARG A 99 -9.13 9.87 0.56
N GLU A 100 -9.61 11.07 0.86
CA GLU A 100 -8.96 12.32 0.48
C GLU A 100 -7.98 12.75 1.58
N LYS A 101 -6.76 13.12 1.20
CA LYS A 101 -5.71 13.59 2.13
C LYS A 101 -4.82 14.61 1.43
N GLY A 102 -4.99 15.89 1.79
CA GLY A 102 -4.26 17.00 1.17
C GLY A 102 -4.46 17.01 -0.35
N GLU A 103 -3.36 16.99 -1.09
CA GLU A 103 -3.34 16.99 -2.57
C GLU A 103 -3.49 15.60 -3.20
N HIS A 104 -3.72 14.57 -2.40
CA HIS A 104 -3.81 13.19 -2.87
C HIS A 104 -5.13 12.52 -2.50
N VAL A 105 -5.48 11.52 -3.29
CA VAL A 105 -6.57 10.59 -3.05
C VAL A 105 -5.98 9.19 -2.94
N LEU A 106 -6.29 8.49 -1.85
CA LEU A 106 -5.94 7.10 -1.66
C LEU A 106 -7.14 6.24 -2.03
N LEU A 107 -6.98 5.43 -3.06
CA LEU A 107 -7.90 4.36 -3.43
C LEU A 107 -7.40 3.06 -2.80
N GLU A 108 -8.31 2.29 -2.21
CA GLU A 108 -8.01 0.98 -1.63
C GLU A 108 -9.03 -0.02 -2.15
N PHE A 109 -8.53 -1.04 -2.84
CA PHE A 109 -9.31 -2.17 -3.31
C PHE A 109 -9.03 -3.37 -2.40
N LEU A 110 -10.10 -4.03 -1.97
CA LEU A 110 -10.04 -5.25 -1.16
C LEU A 110 -10.81 -6.36 -1.88
N SER A 111 -10.16 -7.50 -2.06
CA SER A 111 -10.76 -8.73 -2.54
C SER A 111 -10.50 -9.81 -1.51
N GLN A 112 -11.55 -10.57 -1.18
CA GLN A 112 -11.50 -11.75 -0.32
C GLN A 112 -12.29 -12.85 -1.04
N GLU A 113 -11.79 -14.09 -0.98
CA GLU A 113 -12.53 -15.27 -1.44
C GLU A 113 -13.66 -15.66 -0.49
#